data_AF-A0A0Q6K409-F1
#
_entry.id   AF-A0A0Q6K409-F1
#
_cell.length_a   1.000
_cell.length_b   1.000
_cell.length_c   1.000
_cell.angle_alpha   90.00
_cell.angle_beta   90.00
_cell.angle_gamma   90.00
#
_symmetry.space_group_name_H-M   'P 1'
#
loop_
_entity.id
_entity.type
_entity.pdbx_description
1 polymer ?
#
loop_
_entity_poly.entity_id
_entity_poly.type
_entity_poly.pdbx_seq_one_letter_code
_entity_poly.pdbx_strand_id
1 'polypeptide(L)'
;MCAAVAAAVLLSGGDSEPDTTASDTIVASSVAPTTVAAGPDCSMPTGDQNSGPGVIAAFEHAYYVQRSGAVAHALVSPNAPASAPFTVEANLDAGIATVPAGTTYCLDIDPLRTGSYTLILTESGPNGPGTQYRQRITTDQVDGRYVIAAIEQA
;
A
#
# COMPACT_ATOMS: atom_id res chain seq x y z
N MET A 1 -2.54 -48.12 28.81
CA MET A 1 -2.02 -49.48 28.91
C MET A 1 -2.14 -50.12 27.54
N CYS A 2 -1.03 -50.70 27.08
CA CYS A 2 -0.76 -51.66 25.99
C CYS A 2 -1.84 -51.92 24.92
N ALA A 3 -1.63 -51.66 23.63
CA ALA A 3 -0.70 -52.26 22.65
C ALA A 3 -1.33 -53.41 21.82
N ALA A 4 -1.37 -53.16 20.50
CA ALA A 4 -1.23 -54.02 19.31
C ALA A 4 -1.91 -55.40 19.23
N VAL A 5 -2.58 -55.67 18.10
CA VAL A 5 -2.58 -56.99 17.46
C VAL A 5 -2.57 -56.85 15.92
N ALA A 6 -1.66 -57.58 15.29
CA ALA A 6 -1.43 -57.72 13.85
C ALA A 6 -2.33 -58.81 13.23
N ALA A 7 -2.49 -58.81 11.90
CA ALA A 7 -2.38 -60.01 11.06
C ALA A 7 -2.56 -59.67 9.57
N ALA A 8 -1.62 -60.15 8.76
CA ALA A 8 -1.74 -60.24 7.30
C ALA A 8 -2.55 -61.49 6.91
N VAL A 9 -3.06 -61.54 5.66
CA VAL A 9 -2.91 -62.65 4.69
C VAL A 9 -3.74 -62.35 3.42
N LEU A 10 -3.12 -62.67 2.27
CA LEU A 10 -3.57 -62.57 0.87
C LEU A 10 -4.73 -63.53 0.55
N LEU A 11 -5.58 -63.22 -0.45
CA LEU A 11 -6.13 -64.16 -1.44
C LEU A 11 -6.91 -63.44 -2.56
N SER A 12 -6.92 -64.10 -3.71
CA SER A 12 -7.21 -63.68 -5.09
C SER A 12 -8.67 -63.40 -5.48
N GLY A 13 -8.85 -62.79 -6.66
CA GLY A 13 -10.08 -62.78 -7.45
C GLY A 13 -10.64 -61.35 -7.60
N GLY A 14 -11.13 -60.88 -8.75
CA GLY A 14 -11.40 -61.46 -10.05
C GLY A 14 -11.93 -60.32 -10.94
N ASP A 15 -11.76 -60.50 -12.23
CA ASP A 15 -12.19 -59.64 -13.34
C ASP A 15 -13.65 -59.13 -13.23
N SER A 16 -13.89 -57.86 -13.53
CA SER A 16 -15.11 -57.34 -14.18
C SER A 16 -15.03 -55.82 -14.32
N GLU A 17 -14.72 -55.33 -15.53
CA GLU A 17 -15.24 -54.02 -15.97
C GLU A 17 -16.75 -54.15 -16.17
N PRO A 18 -17.54 -53.10 -15.85
CA PRO A 18 -18.08 -52.32 -16.95
C PRO A 18 -18.21 -50.81 -16.69
N ASP A 19 -18.18 -50.08 -17.81
CA ASP A 19 -18.73 -48.75 -18.13
C ASP A 19 -19.39 -47.95 -17.00
N THR A 20 -18.94 -46.71 -16.80
CA THR A 20 -19.80 -45.51 -16.63
C THR A 20 -18.96 -44.23 -16.69
N THR A 21 -19.35 -43.36 -17.62
CA THR A 21 -19.00 -41.94 -17.72
C THR A 21 -18.95 -41.24 -16.37
N ALA A 22 -17.78 -40.72 -16.01
CA ALA A 22 -17.66 -39.60 -15.08
C ALA A 22 -16.80 -38.52 -15.76
N SER A 23 -17.47 -37.45 -16.21
CA SER A 23 -16.79 -36.20 -16.52
C SER A 23 -16.05 -35.76 -15.27
N ASP A 24 -14.72 -35.86 -15.32
CA ASP A 24 -13.83 -35.24 -14.35
C ASP A 24 -13.96 -33.73 -14.52
N THR A 25 -14.94 -33.15 -13.81
CA THR A 25 -14.99 -31.71 -13.61
C THR A 25 -13.97 -31.43 -12.53
N ILE A 26 -12.74 -31.18 -12.97
CA ILE A 26 -11.73 -30.53 -12.15
C ILE A 26 -12.36 -29.27 -11.55
N VAL A 27 -12.62 -29.32 -10.25
CA VAL A 27 -12.84 -28.13 -9.44
C VAL A 27 -11.57 -27.30 -9.57
N ALA A 28 -11.61 -26.31 -10.46
CA ALA A 28 -10.62 -25.24 -10.46
C ALA A 28 -10.77 -24.52 -9.12
N SER A 29 -9.99 -24.94 -8.13
CA SER A 29 -9.74 -24.14 -6.95
C SER A 29 -9.14 -22.83 -7.45
N SER A 30 -9.98 -21.81 -7.56
CA SER A 30 -9.51 -20.44 -7.72
C SER A 30 -8.74 -20.09 -6.46
N VAL A 31 -7.43 -20.31 -6.48
CA VAL A 31 -6.52 -19.72 -5.50
C VAL A 31 -6.69 -18.21 -5.69
N ALA A 32 -7.42 -17.58 -4.78
CA ALA A 32 -7.43 -16.13 -4.68
C ALA A 32 -5.96 -15.68 -4.64
N PRO A 33 -5.53 -14.70 -5.44
CA PRO A 33 -4.17 -14.23 -5.34
C PRO A 33 -3.97 -13.72 -3.91
N THR A 34 -3.15 -14.43 -3.14
CA THR A 34 -2.56 -13.86 -1.94
C THR A 34 -1.71 -12.72 -2.43
N THR A 35 -2.25 -11.50 -2.38
CA THR A 35 -1.48 -10.29 -2.65
C THR A 35 -0.41 -10.22 -1.58
N VAL A 36 0.80 -10.68 -1.92
CA VAL A 36 1.99 -10.35 -1.14
C VAL A 36 2.01 -8.83 -1.09
N ALA A 37 1.96 -8.26 0.11
CA ALA A 37 2.15 -6.83 0.29
C ALA A 37 3.44 -6.46 -0.45
N ALA A 38 3.33 -5.57 -1.44
CA ALA A 38 4.51 -5.02 -2.05
C ALA A 38 5.28 -4.33 -0.91
N GLY A 39 6.57 -4.63 -0.76
CA GLY A 39 7.40 -3.91 0.20
C GLY A 39 7.45 -2.41 -0.14
N PRO A 40 8.07 -1.60 0.72
CA PRO A 40 8.13 -0.15 0.53
C PRO A 40 8.77 0.21 -0.82
N ASP A 41 8.17 1.16 -1.54
CA ASP A 41 8.67 1.71 -2.79
C ASP A 41 9.66 2.85 -2.52
N CYS A 42 10.94 2.58 -2.76
CA CYS A 42 12.05 3.54 -2.61
C CYS A 42 12.43 4.25 -3.92
N SER A 43 11.64 4.11 -4.99
CA SER A 43 11.92 4.75 -6.28
C SER A 43 11.61 6.26 -6.31
N MET A 44 11.00 6.79 -5.25
CA MET A 44 10.51 8.17 -5.14
C MET A 44 9.59 8.52 -6.32
N PRO A 45 8.46 7.79 -6.49
CA PRO A 45 7.62 7.92 -7.67
C PRO A 45 7.04 9.34 -7.77
N THR A 46 6.99 9.89 -8.99
CA THR A 46 6.40 11.22 -9.25
C THR A 46 4.93 11.31 -8.87
N GLY A 47 4.20 10.18 -8.89
CA GLY A 47 2.76 10.13 -8.62
C GLY A 47 1.89 10.79 -9.69
N ASP A 48 0.59 10.86 -9.43
CA ASP A 48 -0.43 11.45 -10.31
C ASP A 48 -1.73 11.75 -9.52
N GLN A 49 -2.72 12.39 -10.14
CA GLN A 49 -4.03 12.64 -9.49
C GLN A 49 -5.13 11.68 -9.98
N ASN A 50 -4.77 10.50 -10.48
CA ASN A 50 -5.72 9.52 -11.02
C ASN A 50 -6.12 8.45 -9.99
N SER A 51 -5.44 8.39 -8.83
CA SER A 51 -5.76 7.47 -7.74
C SER A 51 -5.36 8.04 -6.37
N GLY A 52 -5.87 7.46 -5.29
CA GLY A 52 -5.48 7.81 -3.92
C GLY A 52 -3.99 7.63 -3.65
N PRO A 53 -3.39 6.43 -3.89
CA PRO A 53 -1.95 6.24 -3.75
C PRO A 53 -1.14 7.13 -4.69
N GLY A 54 -1.64 7.39 -5.91
CA GLY A 54 -1.01 8.28 -6.87
C GLY A 54 -0.86 9.71 -6.33
N VAL A 55 -1.91 10.27 -5.71
CA VAL A 55 -1.84 11.65 -5.20
C VAL A 55 -1.00 11.75 -3.94
N ILE A 56 -0.98 10.69 -3.12
CA ILE A 56 -0.06 10.59 -1.97
C ILE A 56 1.38 10.62 -2.48
N ALA A 57 1.73 9.77 -3.45
CA ALA A 57 3.06 9.78 -4.06
C ALA A 57 3.41 11.14 -4.68
N ALA A 58 2.46 11.81 -5.33
CA ALA A 58 2.67 13.13 -5.91
C ALA A 58 2.95 14.21 -4.86
N PHE A 59 2.24 14.15 -3.72
CA PHE A 59 2.45 15.07 -2.59
C PHE A 59 3.85 14.88 -1.99
N GLU A 60 4.23 13.63 -1.71
CA GLU A 60 5.57 13.31 -1.18
C GLU A 60 6.68 13.70 -2.16
N HIS A 61 6.49 13.47 -3.47
CA HIS A 61 7.45 13.88 -4.49
C HIS A 61 7.58 15.41 -4.60
N ALA A 62 6.47 16.14 -4.48
CA ALA A 62 6.49 17.60 -4.42
C ALA A 62 7.27 18.12 -3.19
N TYR A 63 7.14 17.44 -2.05
CA TYR A 63 7.78 17.80 -0.79
C TYR A 63 9.29 17.47 -0.79
N TYR A 64 9.67 16.23 -1.13
CA TYR A 64 11.04 15.75 -0.99
C TYR A 64 11.91 15.99 -2.22
N VAL A 65 11.35 15.86 -3.43
CA VAL A 65 12.11 15.94 -4.69
C VAL A 65 12.03 17.33 -5.30
N GLN A 66 10.82 17.85 -5.54
CA GLN A 66 10.63 19.18 -6.11
C GLN A 66 10.92 20.28 -5.08
N ARG A 67 10.82 19.95 -3.79
CA ARG A 67 11.07 20.86 -2.66
C ARG A 67 10.27 22.16 -2.80
N SER A 68 9.00 22.04 -3.13
CA SER A 68 8.10 23.19 -3.32
C SER A 68 6.78 23.02 -2.56
N GLY A 69 6.57 23.90 -1.57
CA GLY A 69 5.31 23.98 -0.83
C GLY A 69 4.14 24.33 -1.75
N ALA A 70 4.34 25.19 -2.76
CA ALA A 70 3.30 25.54 -3.73
C ALA A 70 2.80 24.32 -4.53
N VAL A 71 3.72 23.49 -5.02
CA VAL A 71 3.35 22.27 -5.77
C VAL A 71 2.66 21.25 -4.86
N ALA A 72 3.15 21.07 -3.64
CA ALA A 72 2.51 20.19 -2.66
C ALA A 72 1.11 20.69 -2.27
N HIS A 73 0.97 22.00 -2.03
CA HIS A 73 -0.30 22.64 -1.69
C HIS A 73 -1.33 22.52 -2.82
N ALA A 74 -0.91 22.57 -4.09
CA ALA A 74 -1.81 22.38 -5.23
C ALA A 74 -2.49 21.01 -5.30
N LEU A 75 -2.00 20.02 -4.54
CA LEU A 75 -2.58 18.68 -4.42
C LEU A 75 -3.53 18.55 -3.22
N VAL A 76 -3.65 19.59 -2.39
CA VAL A 76 -4.50 19.62 -1.21
C VAL A 76 -5.94 19.98 -1.61
N SER A 77 -6.89 19.29 -0.99
CA SER A 77 -8.32 19.53 -1.20
C SER A 77 -8.68 20.96 -0.76
N PRO A 78 -9.45 21.72 -1.57
CA PRO A 78 -9.97 23.02 -1.16
C PRO A 78 -10.94 22.92 0.02
N ASN A 79 -11.44 21.72 0.33
CA ASN A 79 -12.33 21.44 1.46
C ASN A 79 -11.58 20.96 2.72
N ALA A 80 -10.24 20.86 2.67
CA ALA A 80 -9.44 20.50 3.82
C ALA A 80 -9.59 21.57 4.94
N PRO A 81 -9.51 21.18 6.23
CA PRO A 81 -9.66 22.12 7.33
C PRO A 81 -8.54 23.18 7.30
N ALA A 82 -8.92 24.45 7.21
CA ALA A 82 -7.99 25.58 7.12
C ALA A 82 -7.02 25.73 8.32
N SER A 83 -7.31 25.08 9.45
CA SER A 83 -6.41 25.04 10.60
C SER A 83 -5.33 23.95 10.50
N ALA A 84 -5.44 23.02 9.54
CA ALA A 84 -4.45 21.96 9.38
C ALA A 84 -3.18 22.50 8.71
N PRO A 85 -1.99 22.13 9.22
CA PRO A 85 -0.74 22.75 8.81
C PRO A 85 -0.45 22.60 7.31
N PHE A 86 -0.84 21.49 6.69
CA PHE A 86 -0.62 21.20 5.27
C PHE A 86 -1.49 22.06 4.32
N THR A 87 -2.47 22.79 4.83
CA THR A 87 -3.34 23.70 4.04
C THR A 87 -2.75 25.11 3.89
N VAL A 88 -1.55 25.34 4.42
CA VAL A 88 -0.85 26.63 4.32
C VAL A 88 0.48 26.40 3.62
N GLU A 89 0.64 26.96 2.43
CA GLU A 89 1.85 26.83 1.60
C GLU A 89 3.14 27.14 2.38
N ALA A 90 3.16 28.24 3.14
CA ALA A 90 4.32 28.64 3.93
C ALA A 90 4.72 27.60 5.00
N ASN A 91 3.76 26.84 5.55
CA ASN A 91 4.08 25.76 6.49
C ASN A 91 4.72 24.56 5.80
N LEU A 92 4.29 24.26 4.56
CA LEU A 92 4.91 23.22 3.74
C LEU A 92 6.35 23.62 3.39
N ASP A 93 6.58 24.86 2.94
CA ASP A 93 7.94 25.36 2.67
C ASP A 93 8.81 25.34 3.93
N ALA A 94 8.27 25.73 5.08
CA ALA A 94 8.98 25.66 6.35
C ALA A 94 9.36 24.22 6.72
N GLY A 95 8.45 23.27 6.52
CA GLY A 95 8.71 21.84 6.70
C GLY A 95 9.80 21.33 5.75
N ILE A 96 9.71 21.65 4.45
CA ILE A 96 10.69 21.27 3.43
C ILE A 96 12.10 21.79 3.80
N ALA A 97 12.19 23.00 4.34
CA ALA A 97 13.46 23.58 4.78
C ALA A 97 14.13 22.81 5.92
N THR A 98 13.37 22.04 6.71
CA THR A 98 13.93 21.17 7.77
C THR A 98 14.54 19.87 7.21
N VAL A 99 14.16 19.47 6.00
CA VAL A 99 14.65 18.25 5.36
C VAL A 99 15.99 18.51 4.67
N PRO A 100 17.08 17.80 5.06
CA PRO A 100 18.38 17.94 4.41
C PRO A 100 18.33 17.73 2.89
N ALA A 101 19.18 18.43 2.16
CA ALA A 101 19.35 18.17 0.73
C ALA A 101 19.95 16.77 0.51
N GLY A 102 19.43 16.04 -0.47
CA GLY A 102 19.84 14.67 -0.75
C GLY A 102 19.17 13.60 0.11
N THR A 103 18.20 13.96 0.95
CA THR A 103 17.32 12.97 1.60
C THR A 103 16.55 12.18 0.54
N THR A 104 16.62 10.85 0.63
CA THR A 104 15.77 9.93 -0.13
C THR A 104 14.63 9.45 0.76
N TYR A 105 13.57 8.91 0.18
CA TYR A 105 12.47 8.34 0.95
C TYR A 105 11.92 7.06 0.31
N CYS A 106 11.31 6.22 1.16
CA CYS A 106 10.51 5.08 0.72
C CYS A 106 9.06 5.24 1.20
N LEU A 107 8.12 4.86 0.35
CA LEU A 107 6.68 4.87 0.63
C LEU A 107 6.15 3.46 0.80
N ASP A 108 5.45 3.20 1.90
CA ASP A 108 4.58 2.03 2.06
C ASP A 108 3.15 2.52 2.24
N ILE A 109 2.30 2.33 1.22
CA ILE A 109 0.94 2.87 1.18
C ILE A 109 -0.05 1.71 1.21
N ASP A 110 -0.67 1.51 2.37
CA ASP A 110 -1.67 0.47 2.58
C ASP A 110 -3.08 1.07 2.61
N PRO A 111 -4.03 0.55 1.81
CA PRO A 111 -5.42 0.98 1.90
C PRO A 111 -6.04 0.49 3.22
N LEU A 112 -6.62 1.42 4.00
CA LEU A 112 -7.43 1.09 5.18
C LEU A 112 -8.89 0.87 4.81
N ARG A 113 -9.41 1.76 3.97
CA ARG A 113 -10.79 1.80 3.46
C ARG A 113 -10.83 2.75 2.27
N THR A 114 -11.93 2.79 1.52
CA THR A 114 -12.06 3.70 0.37
C THR A 114 -11.71 5.14 0.76
N GLY A 115 -10.73 5.73 0.06
CA GLY A 115 -10.26 7.10 0.28
C GLY A 115 -9.38 7.30 1.53
N SER A 116 -8.98 6.24 2.24
CA SER A 116 -8.12 6.36 3.42
C SER A 116 -7.02 5.30 3.43
N TYR A 117 -5.81 5.75 3.73
CA TYR A 117 -4.58 4.97 3.60
C TYR A 117 -3.72 5.13 4.86
N THR A 118 -3.01 4.06 5.22
CA THR A 118 -1.82 4.19 6.08
C THR A 118 -0.64 4.46 5.17
N LEU A 119 0.13 5.50 5.49
CA LEU A 119 1.42 5.77 4.87
C LEU A 119 2.51 5.53 5.91
N ILE A 120 3.45 4.63 5.59
CA ILE A 120 4.76 4.59 6.25
C ILE A 120 5.77 5.26 5.32
N LEU A 121 6.23 6.43 5.75
CA LEU A 121 7.26 7.19 5.06
C LEU A 121 8.56 7.00 5.82
N THR A 122 9.57 6.45 5.16
CA THR A 122 10.91 6.32 5.75
C THR A 122 11.87 7.26 5.05
N GLU A 123 12.31 8.31 5.73
CA GLU A 123 13.37 9.18 5.23
C GLU A 123 14.73 8.51 5.41
N SER A 124 15.66 8.76 4.50
CA SER A 124 17.07 8.37 4.62
C SER A 124 17.94 9.55 4.22
N GLY A 125 18.64 10.09 5.21
CA GLY A 125 19.57 11.19 4.98
C GLY A 125 20.90 10.70 4.41
N PRO A 126 21.78 11.61 3.97
CA PRO A 126 23.09 11.26 3.41
C PRO A 126 24.02 10.52 4.41
N ASN A 127 23.71 10.54 5.71
CA ASN A 127 24.51 9.91 6.77
C ASN A 127 23.90 8.59 7.31
N GLY A 128 22.83 8.08 6.70
CA GLY A 128 22.17 6.83 7.12
C GLY A 128 20.64 6.93 7.17
N PRO A 129 19.95 5.83 7.53
CA PRO A 129 18.49 5.83 7.59
C PRO A 129 18.02 6.86 8.60
N GLY A 130 17.07 7.67 8.17
CA GLY A 130 16.49 8.79 8.90
C GLY A 130 15.26 8.37 9.70
N THR A 131 14.37 9.32 9.90
CA THR A 131 13.13 9.16 10.67
C THR A 131 12.08 8.39 9.87
N GLN A 132 11.32 7.54 10.55
CA GLN A 132 10.13 6.91 10.00
C GLN A 132 8.89 7.61 10.54
N TYR A 133 7.96 7.94 9.65
CA TYR A 133 6.67 8.53 9.96
C TYR A 133 5.57 7.53 9.62
N ARG A 134 4.59 7.42 10.52
CA ARG A 134 3.35 6.69 10.29
C ARG A 134 2.22 7.70 10.27
N GLN A 135 1.51 7.76 9.15
CA GLN A 135 0.45 8.72 8.93
C GLN A 135 -0.80 8.02 8.40
N ARG A 136 -1.96 8.56 8.75
CA ARG A 136 -3.21 8.28 8.06
C ARG A 136 -3.47 9.40 7.08
N ILE A 137 -3.61 9.03 5.81
CA ILE A 137 -3.92 9.97 4.74
C ILE A 137 -5.34 9.73 4.27
N THR A 138 -6.14 10.79 4.17
CA THR A 138 -7.45 10.75 3.54
C THR A 138 -7.38 11.50 2.22
N THR A 139 -7.88 10.88 1.16
CA THR A 139 -7.98 11.45 -0.18
C THR A 139 -9.42 11.53 -0.61
N ASP A 140 -9.78 12.60 -1.30
CA ASP A 140 -11.09 12.77 -1.93
C ASP A 140 -10.92 13.00 -3.43
N GLN A 141 -12.03 12.96 -4.17
CA GLN A 141 -12.07 13.42 -5.56
C GLN A 141 -12.77 14.77 -5.66
N VAL A 142 -12.11 15.72 -6.33
CA VAL A 142 -12.66 17.03 -6.70
C VAL A 142 -12.45 17.20 -8.21
N ASP A 143 -13.52 17.48 -8.94
CA ASP A 143 -13.50 17.66 -10.40
C ASP A 143 -12.83 16.50 -11.17
N GLY A 144 -13.04 15.27 -10.70
CA GLY A 144 -12.49 14.05 -11.31
C GLY A 144 -10.99 13.81 -11.04
N ARG A 145 -10.39 14.55 -10.11
CA ARG A 145 -8.99 14.40 -9.68
C ARG A 145 -8.92 14.05 -8.20
N TYR A 146 -8.01 13.15 -7.85
CA TYR A 146 -7.70 12.86 -6.46
C TYR A 146 -6.89 14.01 -5.82
N VAL A 147 -7.25 14.35 -4.58
CA VAL A 147 -6.62 15.40 -3.75
C VAL A 147 -6.48 14.92 -2.30
N ILE A 148 -5.53 15.48 -1.56
CA ILE A 148 -5.32 15.18 -0.14
C ILE A 148 -6.30 15.99 0.72
N ALA A 149 -7.19 15.31 1.44
CA ALA A 149 -8.18 15.94 2.31
C ALA A 149 -7.73 16.02 3.78
N ALA A 150 -6.95 15.04 4.24
CA ALA A 150 -6.39 15.03 5.59
C ALA A 150 -5.06 14.28 5.66
N ILE A 151 -4.17 14.78 6.52
CA ILE A 151 -2.93 14.12 6.93
C ILE A 151 -2.91 14.12 8.45
N GLU A 152 -2.89 12.95 9.06
CA GLU A 152 -2.94 12.78 10.51
C GLU A 152 -1.83 11.81 10.93
N GLN A 153 -1.30 11.95 12.15
CA GLN A 153 -0.45 10.90 12.74
C GLN A 153 -1.32 9.68 13.09
N ALA A 154 -0.77 8.48 12.90
CA ALA A 154 -1.45 7.22 13.16
C ALA A 154 -0.71 6.34 14.17
#